data_AF-A0AAV5WGF2-F1
#
_entry.id   AF-A0AAV5WGF2-F1
#
_cell.length_a   1.000
_cell.length_b   1.000
_cell.length_c   1.000
_cell.angle_alpha   90.00
_cell.angle_beta   90.00
_cell.angle_gamma   90.00
#
_symmetry.space_group_name_H-M   'P 1'
#
loop_
_entity.id
_entity.type
_entity.pdbx_description
1 polymer ?
#
loop_
_entity_poly.entity_id
_entity_poly.type
_entity_poly.pdbx_seq_one_letter_code
_entity_poly.pdbx_strand_id
1 'polypeptide(L)'
;QQPPPGGATVDVTVGVQHVYFPDPNSPVAVMVCTLSYTWQDTRLSWNPQDYGGITKLTLPANHKLWKPQLMVNMDGKNHKMSATAHLLKGYELEVKDRNRDSDAYITMYRRVQMELECESESSF
;
A
#
# COMPACT_ATOMS: atom_id res chain seq x y z
N GLN A 1 5.88 3.52 -15.07
CA GLN A 1 5.58 2.26 -15.79
C GLN A 1 4.09 2.18 -16.03
N GLN A 2 3.67 1.37 -17.00
CA GLN A 2 2.26 1.09 -17.29
C GLN A 2 1.69 0.08 -16.28
N PRO A 3 0.37 0.13 -16.01
CA PRO A 3 -0.29 -0.86 -15.17
C PRO A 3 -0.13 -2.28 -15.71
N PRO A 4 -0.35 -3.30 -14.86
CA PRO A 4 -0.41 -4.69 -15.28
C PRO A 4 -1.39 -4.92 -16.45
N PRO A 5 -1.12 -5.90 -17.34
CA PRO A 5 -2.03 -6.27 -18.42
C PRO A 5 -3.39 -6.70 -17.86
N GLY A 6 -4.49 -6.21 -18.45
CA GLY A 6 -5.85 -6.53 -18.00
C GLY A 6 -6.40 -5.64 -16.87
N GLY A 7 -5.62 -4.65 -16.42
CA GLY A 7 -5.95 -3.83 -15.25
C GLY A 7 -5.47 -4.47 -13.95
N ALA A 8 -5.41 -3.67 -12.89
CA ALA A 8 -4.97 -4.14 -11.58
C ALA A 8 -6.06 -3.91 -10.55
N THR A 9 -6.54 -5.00 -9.94
CA THR A 9 -7.23 -4.94 -8.65
C THR A 9 -6.17 -4.80 -7.57
N VAL A 10 -6.35 -3.82 -6.70
CA VAL A 10 -5.42 -3.54 -5.59
C VAL A 10 -6.16 -3.80 -4.29
N ASP A 11 -5.70 -4.80 -3.55
CA ASP A 11 -6.16 -5.05 -2.20
C ASP A 11 -5.43 -4.11 -1.24
N VAL A 12 -6.20 -3.32 -0.48
CA VAL A 12 -5.66 -2.34 0.46
C VAL A 12 -6.04 -2.74 1.88
N THR A 13 -5.05 -2.87 2.75
CA THR A 13 -5.26 -3.05 4.19
C THR A 13 -4.66 -1.87 4.95
N VAL A 14 -5.44 -1.33 5.89
CA VAL A 14 -5.05 -0.21 6.75
C VAL A 14 -4.93 -0.73 8.18
N GLY A 15 -3.73 -0.64 8.75
CA GLY A 15 -3.49 -0.86 10.18
C GLY A 15 -3.25 0.46 10.88
N VAL A 16 -4.22 0.92 11.67
CA VAL A 16 -4.07 2.14 12.50
C VAL A 16 -3.17 1.81 13.70
N GLN A 17 -2.11 2.58 13.90
CA GLN A 17 -1.23 2.41 15.06
C GLN A 17 -1.74 3.23 16.24
N HIS A 18 -1.96 4.53 16.03
CA HIS A 18 -2.54 5.45 17.00
C HIS A 18 -3.03 6.72 16.30
N VAL A 19 -3.92 7.42 16.99
CA VAL A 19 -4.43 8.74 16.62
C VAL A 19 -4.17 9.66 17.81
N TYR A 20 -3.70 10.89 17.55
CA TYR A 20 -3.46 11.87 18.58
C TYR A 20 -3.73 13.29 18.07
N PHE A 21 -4.02 14.20 18.98
CA PHE A 21 -4.08 15.63 18.69
C PHE A 21 -2.74 16.27 19.03
N PRO A 22 -2.13 17.06 18.13
CA PRO A 22 -0.87 17.76 18.42
C PRO A 22 -0.98 18.70 19.62
N ASP A 23 -2.16 19.30 19.82
CA ASP A 23 -2.49 20.19 20.92
C ASP A 23 -3.98 20.02 21.33
N PRO A 24 -4.39 20.40 22.56
CA PRO A 24 -5.74 20.18 23.06
C PRO A 24 -6.86 20.91 22.29
N ASN A 25 -6.53 21.98 21.58
CA ASN A 25 -7.50 22.80 20.84
C ASN A 25 -7.36 22.61 19.33
N SER A 26 -6.56 21.62 18.90
CA SER A 26 -6.28 21.40 17.48
C SER A 26 -7.54 20.89 16.78
N PRO A 27 -8.00 21.54 15.70
CA PRO A 27 -9.05 21.00 14.85
C PRO A 27 -8.54 19.84 13.97
N VAL A 28 -7.25 19.50 14.07
CA VAL A 28 -6.60 18.47 13.26
C VAL A 28 -6.15 17.32 14.16
N ALA A 29 -6.65 16.13 13.88
CA ALA A 29 -6.12 14.89 14.45
C ALA A 29 -5.03 14.32 13.53
N VAL A 30 -3.96 13.81 14.12
CA VAL A 30 -2.89 13.11 13.40
C VAL A 30 -3.09 11.62 13.58
N MET A 31 -3.28 10.91 12.47
CA MET A 31 -3.36 9.45 12.42
C MET A 31 -2.07 8.86 11.84
N VAL A 32 -1.44 7.98 12.60
CA VAL A 32 -0.29 7.21 12.16
C VAL A 32 -0.75 5.80 11.83
N CYS A 33 -0.55 5.37 10.58
CA CYS A 33 -0.98 4.05 10.12
C CYS A 33 0.04 3.37 9.21
N THR A 34 -0.11 2.06 9.10
CA THR A 34 0.60 1.21 8.14
C THR A 34 -0.39 0.82 7.04
N LEU A 35 -0.03 1.09 5.80
CA LEU A 35 -0.76 0.68 4.62
C LEU A 35 -0.05 -0.50 3.97
N SER A 36 -0.81 -1.54 3.64
CA SER A 36 -0.37 -2.68 2.84
C SER A 36 -1.17 -2.68 1.55
N TYR A 37 -0.48 -2.70 0.41
CA TYR A 37 -1.11 -2.82 -0.90
C TYR A 37 -0.62 -4.09 -1.56
N THR A 38 -1.56 -4.92 -2.01
CA THR A 38 -1.25 -6.13 -2.76
C THR A 38 -1.94 -6.05 -4.12
N TRP A 39 -1.19 -6.27 -5.19
CA TRP A 39 -1.74 -6.39 -6.53
C TRP A 39 -1.08 -7.52 -7.30
N GLN A 40 -1.77 -8.01 -8.31
CA GLN A 40 -1.26 -9.05 -9.20
C GLN A 40 -0.55 -8.42 -10.40
N ASP A 41 0.59 -8.99 -10.82
CA ASP A 41 1.25 -8.64 -12.08
C ASP A 41 1.79 -9.90 -12.75
N THR A 42 1.08 -10.38 -13.77
CA THR A 42 1.40 -11.61 -14.49
C THR A 42 2.73 -11.54 -15.26
N ARG A 43 3.30 -10.35 -15.47
CA ARG A 43 4.62 -10.21 -16.10
C ARG A 43 5.77 -10.66 -15.20
N LEU A 44 5.48 -10.81 -13.91
CA LEU A 44 6.46 -11.14 -12.87
C LEU A 44 6.24 -12.54 -12.30
N SER A 45 5.43 -13.38 -12.95
CA SER A 45 5.31 -14.78 -12.57
C SER A 45 6.49 -15.61 -13.06
N TRP A 46 6.84 -16.63 -12.28
CA TRP A 46 7.81 -17.65 -12.64
C TRP A 46 7.35 -19.00 -12.10
N ASN A 47 7.80 -20.10 -12.69
CA ASN A 47 7.59 -21.42 -12.14
C ASN A 47 8.61 -21.66 -11.02
N PRO A 48 8.19 -21.90 -9.75
CA PRO A 48 9.12 -22.14 -8.65
C PRO A 48 10.08 -23.31 -8.91
N GLN A 49 9.67 -24.33 -9.67
CA GLN A 49 10.51 -25.50 -9.97
C GLN A 49 11.77 -25.14 -10.77
N ASP A 50 11.69 -24.12 -11.63
CA ASP A 50 12.82 -23.67 -12.45
C ASP A 50 13.88 -22.93 -11.61
N TYR A 51 13.52 -22.51 -10.39
CA TYR A 51 14.36 -21.72 -9.48
C TYR A 51 14.53 -22.39 -8.11
N GLY A 52 14.54 -23.72 -8.06
CA GLY A 52 14.82 -24.47 -6.82
C GLY A 52 13.74 -24.33 -5.74
N GLY A 53 12.48 -24.12 -6.14
CA GLY A 53 11.35 -23.96 -5.24
C GLY A 53 11.19 -22.56 -4.65
N ILE A 54 11.92 -21.56 -5.15
CA ILE A 54 11.77 -20.17 -4.69
C ILE A 54 10.39 -19.65 -5.08
N THR A 55 9.59 -19.26 -4.09
CA THR A 55 8.26 -18.67 -4.29
C THR A 55 8.18 -17.21 -3.82
N LYS A 56 9.18 -16.72 -3.10
CA LYS A 56 9.22 -15.36 -2.53
C LYS A 56 10.52 -14.65 -2.81
N LEU A 57 10.44 -13.36 -3.13
CA LEU A 57 11.56 -12.47 -3.35
C LEU A 57 11.31 -11.10 -2.71
N THR A 58 12.35 -10.49 -2.15
CA THR A 58 12.30 -9.10 -1.69
C THR A 58 13.04 -8.22 -2.68
N LEU A 59 12.33 -7.25 -3.26
CA LEU A 59 12.89 -6.31 -4.21
C LEU A 59 13.18 -4.97 -3.53
N PRO A 60 14.35 -4.35 -3.76
CA PRO A 60 14.66 -3.04 -3.22
C PRO A 60 13.66 -1.96 -3.67
N ALA A 61 13.45 -0.94 -2.84
CA ALA A 61 12.47 0.13 -3.11
C ALA A 61 12.78 0.96 -4.37
N ASN A 62 14.03 0.94 -4.86
CA ASN A 62 14.46 1.66 -6.06
C ASN A 62 14.16 0.93 -7.38
N HIS A 63 13.65 -0.31 -7.33
CA HIS A 63 13.27 -1.04 -8.54
C HIS A 63 12.10 -0.36 -9.26
N LYS A 64 12.16 -0.36 -10.59
CA LYS A 64 11.11 0.19 -11.45
C LYS A 64 10.00 -0.85 -11.57
N LEU A 65 9.05 -0.79 -10.65
CA LEU A 65 7.77 -1.48 -10.74
C LEU A 65 6.64 -0.47 -10.93
N TRP A 66 5.56 -0.89 -11.57
CA TRP A 66 4.31 -0.15 -11.46
C TRP A 66 3.82 -0.22 -10.00
N LYS A 67 3.32 0.90 -9.50
CA LYS A 67 2.72 0.99 -8.17
C LYS A 67 1.48 1.89 -8.25
N PRO A 68 0.39 1.56 -7.54
CA PRO A 68 -0.77 2.42 -7.50
C PRO A 68 -0.42 3.75 -6.83
N GLN A 69 -0.93 4.86 -7.37
CA GLN A 69 -0.97 6.12 -6.65
C GLN A 69 -2.28 6.16 -5.87
N LEU A 70 -2.16 6.33 -4.56
CA LEU A 70 -3.33 6.41 -3.68
C LEU A 70 -3.52 7.84 -3.21
N MET A 71 -4.79 8.24 -3.16
CA MET A 71 -5.28 9.46 -2.54
C MET A 71 -6.33 9.03 -1.52
N VAL A 72 -6.34 9.67 -0.36
CA VAL A 72 -7.38 9.44 0.64
C VAL A 72 -8.40 10.55 0.46
N ASN A 73 -9.66 10.16 0.27
CA ASN A 73 -10.76 11.11 0.33
C ASN A 73 -11.38 11.00 1.72
N MET A 74 -11.33 12.10 2.46
CA MET A 74 -12.05 12.29 3.72
C MET A 74 -12.84 13.57 3.52
N ASP A 75 -14.08 13.63 3.99
CA ASP A 75 -14.99 14.79 3.88
C ASP A 75 -15.37 15.26 2.45
N GLY A 76 -15.04 14.47 1.41
CA GLY A 76 -15.18 14.90 0.02
C GLY A 76 -13.94 15.61 -0.53
N LYS A 77 -12.97 15.98 0.30
CA LYS A 77 -11.67 16.49 -0.13
C LYS A 77 -10.64 15.38 -0.29
N ASN A 78 -9.77 15.54 -1.29
CA ASN A 78 -8.63 14.65 -1.47
C ASN A 78 -7.46 15.14 -0.62
N HIS A 79 -7.09 14.37 0.40
CA HIS A 79 -5.94 14.65 1.25
C HIS A 79 -4.70 13.93 0.72
N LYS A 80 -3.59 14.67 0.63
CA LYS A 80 -2.29 14.07 0.30
C LYS A 80 -1.76 13.34 1.53
N MET A 81 -1.53 12.04 1.39
CA MET A 81 -0.83 11.28 2.40
C MET A 81 0.65 11.67 2.41
N SER A 82 1.14 12.20 3.53
CA SER A 82 2.58 12.32 3.76
C SER A 82 3.10 10.97 4.23
N ALA A 83 4.11 10.44 3.54
CA ALA A 83 4.77 9.23 3.97
C ALA A 83 6.21 9.51 4.32
N THR A 84 6.65 8.89 5.41
CA THR A 84 8.05 8.93 5.80
C THR A 84 8.86 8.07 4.82
N ALA A 85 9.54 8.73 3.88
CA ALA A 85 10.30 8.08 2.80
C ALA A 85 11.31 7.04 3.30
N HIS A 86 11.86 7.25 4.49
CA HIS A 86 12.89 6.40 5.12
C HIS A 86 12.40 5.02 5.60
N LEU A 87 11.10 4.70 5.51
CA LEU A 87 10.53 3.42 5.99
C LEU A 87 10.05 2.49 4.87
N LEU A 88 10.32 2.80 3.61
CA LEU A 88 9.98 1.92 2.49
C LEU A 88 10.89 0.69 2.49
N LYS A 89 10.40 -0.44 3.00
CA LYS A 89 11.15 -1.71 3.07
C LYS A 89 11.38 -2.39 1.70
N GLY A 90 10.85 -1.85 0.61
CA GLY A 90 10.88 -2.48 -0.71
C GLY A 90 9.55 -3.17 -1.03
N TYR A 91 9.58 -4.10 -1.97
CA TYR A 91 8.42 -4.88 -2.40
C TYR A 91 8.64 -6.35 -2.02
N GLU A 92 7.62 -7.01 -1.50
CA GLU A 92 7.59 -8.47 -1.39
C GLU A 92 6.88 -9.01 -2.62
N LEU A 93 7.54 -9.89 -3.36
CA LEU A 93 7.00 -10.57 -4.52
C LEU A 93 6.77 -12.04 -4.13
N GLU A 94 5.54 -12.51 -4.27
CA GLU A 94 5.16 -13.89 -3.98
C GLU A 94 4.45 -14.48 -5.19
N VAL A 95 4.93 -15.65 -5.65
CA VAL A 95 4.22 -16.45 -6.65
C VAL A 95 3.38 -17.51 -5.94
N LYS A 96 2.11 -17.60 -6.34
CA LYS A 96 1.19 -18.64 -5.90
C LYS A 96 0.92 -19.57 -7.07
N ASP A 97 1.19 -20.85 -6.85
CA ASP A 97 0.91 -21.90 -7.83
C ASP A 97 -0.61 -22.11 -7.93
N ARG A 98 -1.11 -22.10 -9.17
CA ARG A 98 -2.54 -22.16 -9.46
C ARG A 98 -2.77 -23.17 -10.57
N ASN A 99 -2.61 -24.46 -10.26
CA ASN A 99 -2.81 -25.63 -11.12
C ASN A 99 -2.03 -25.64 -12.46
N ARG A 100 -2.23 -24.64 -13.33
CA ARG A 100 -1.65 -24.52 -14.68
C ARG A 100 -0.89 -23.20 -14.90
N ASP A 101 -1.14 -22.18 -14.09
CA ASP A 101 -0.43 -20.90 -14.15
C ASP A 101 0.05 -20.49 -12.77
N SER A 102 1.10 -19.67 -12.76
CA SER A 102 1.64 -19.07 -11.56
C SER A 102 1.22 -17.60 -11.51
N ASP A 103 0.52 -17.21 -10.44
CA ASP A 103 0.08 -15.82 -10.25
C ASP A 103 1.08 -15.11 -9.33
N ALA A 104 1.71 -14.04 -9.84
CA ALA A 104 2.62 -13.22 -9.05
C ALA A 104 1.88 -12.06 -8.38
N TYR A 105 2.03 -11.99 -7.06
CA TYR A 105 1.49 -10.94 -6.20
C TYR A 105 2.63 -10.09 -5.67
N ILE A 106 2.45 -8.78 -5.77
CA ILE A 106 3.38 -7.80 -5.21
C ILE A 106 2.70 -7.16 -4.02
N THR A 107 3.34 -7.23 -2.87
CA THR A 107 2.94 -6.52 -1.67
C THR A 107 3.94 -5.41 -1.38
N MET A 108 3.43 -4.21 -1.11
CA MET A 108 4.23 -3.11 -0.62
C MET A 108 3.65 -2.56 0.68
N TYR A 109 4.54 -2.24 1.60
CA TYR A 109 4.19 -1.67 2.89
C TYR A 109 4.63 -0.22 2.97
N ARG A 110 3.77 0.64 3.50
CA ARG A 110 4.05 2.06 3.68
C ARG A 110 3.53 2.54 5.02
N ARG A 111 4.42 3.08 5.86
CA ARG A 111 3.98 3.87 7.01
C ARG A 111 3.64 5.28 6.53
N VAL A 112 2.46 5.76 6.89
CA VAL A 112 1.99 7.10 6.54
C VAL A 112 1.49 7.83 7.78
N GLN A 113 1.56 9.14 7.71
CA GLN A 113 0.91 10.04 8.64
C GLN A 113 -0.16 10.81 7.87
N MET A 114 -1.37 10.78 8.40
CA MET A 114 -2.52 11.48 7.84
C MET A 114 -2.94 12.58 8.82
N GLU A 115 -3.23 13.75 8.28
CA GLU A 115 -3.86 14.85 9.00
C GLU A 115 -5.35 14.82 8.68
N LEU A 116 -6.17 14.75 9.74
CA LEU A 116 -7.61 14.60 9.69
C LEU A 116 -8.24 15.89 10.22
N GLU A 117 -8.95 16.62 9.39
CA GLU A 117 -9.82 17.71 9.86
C GLU A 117 -11.00 17.08 10.61
N CYS A 118 -11.14 17.40 11.90
CA CYS A 118 -12.27 16.95 12.67
C CYS A 118 -13.38 17.99 12.55
N GLU A 119 -14.53 17.61 12.00
CA GLU A 119 -15.73 18.43 12.12
C GLU A 119 -16.18 18.41 13.58
N SER A 120 -16.39 19.58 14.17
CA SER A 120 -17.16 19.66 15.40
C SER A 120 -18.58 19.24 15.05
N GLU A 121 -19.14 18.22 15.72
CA GLU A 121 -20.59 18.00 15.70
C GLU A 121 -21.27 19.27 16.25
N SER A 122 -21.62 20.16 15.34
CA SER A 122 -22.36 21.39 15.62
C SER A 122 -23.63 21.40 14.78
N SER A 123 -24.49 20.41 15.00
CA SER A 123 -25.94 20.52 14.78
C SER A 123 -26.64 19.22 15.21
N PHE A 124 -26.98 19.12 16.49
CA PHE A 124 -28.19 18.42 16.96
C PHE A 124 -29.04 19.43 17.73
#